data_AF-A0A7R8UDU2-F1
#
_entry.id   AF-A0A7R8UDU2-F1
#
_cell.length_a   1.000
_cell.length_b   1.000
_cell.length_c   1.000
_cell.angle_alpha   90.00
_cell.angle_beta   90.00
_cell.angle_gamma   90.00
#
_symmetry.space_group_name_H-M   'P 1'
#
loop_
_entity.id
_entity.type
_entity.pdbx_description
1 polymer ?
#
loop_
_entity_poly.entity_id
_entity_poly.type
_entity_poly.pdbx_seq_one_letter_code
_entity_poly.pdbx_strand_id
1 'polypeptide(L)'
;MRIWDIESEMRFYDIPPGSESSVRVLSSSPNETMAAGFSDGSIRLFDKRCSKQSARVMTYREHQAPILAACLRESLVSGWYRNVPIPFEGTLTLTLLS
;
A
#
# COMPACT_ATOMS: atom_id res chain seq x y z
N MET A 1 5.57 -1.60 -10.03
CA MET A 1 4.10 -1.40 -9.98
C MET A 1 3.70 -0.58 -11.20
N ARG A 2 2.58 -0.87 -11.86
CA ARG A 2 2.22 -0.23 -13.13
C ARG A 2 0.89 0.50 -13.01
N ILE A 3 0.84 1.72 -13.53
CA ILE A 3 -0.37 2.53 -13.67
C ILE A 3 -0.85 2.40 -15.12
N TRP A 4 -2.12 2.08 -15.27
CA TRP A 4 -2.80 1.91 -16.55
C TRP A 4 -3.93 2.91 -16.66
N ASP A 5 -4.04 3.54 -17.82
CA ASP A 5 -5.21 4.32 -18.20
C ASP A 5 -6.25 3.36 -18.79
N ILE A 6 -7.46 3.37 -18.23
CA ILE A 6 -8.53 2.45 -18.63
C ILE A 6 -9.20 2.94 -19.90
N GLU A 7 -9.38 4.25 -20.07
CA GLU A 7 -10.08 4.82 -21.24
C GLU A 7 -9.28 4.60 -22.53
N SER A 8 -7.96 4.75 -22.42
CA SER A 8 -7.04 4.58 -23.55
C SER A 8 -6.51 3.16 -23.68
N GLU A 9 -6.83 2.26 -22.75
CA GLU A 9 -6.27 0.90 -22.60
C GLU A 9 -4.73 0.86 -22.67
N MET A 10 -4.09 1.96 -22.27
CA MET A 10 -2.65 2.15 -22.43
C MET A 10 -1.97 2.22 -21.07
N ARG A 11 -0.78 1.65 -21.02
CA ARG A 11 0.12 1.81 -19.89
C ARG A 11 0.54 3.28 -19.81
N PHE A 12 0.25 3.91 -18.68
CA PHE A 12 0.65 5.30 -18.44
C PHE A 12 2.10 5.37 -17.95
N TYR A 13 2.42 4.76 -16.81
CA TYR A 13 3.82 4.61 -16.36
C TYR A 13 4.03 3.53 -15.28
N ASP A 14 5.29 3.18 -15.06
CA ASP A 14 5.70 2.30 -13.96
C ASP A 14 6.18 3.14 -12.76
N ILE A 15 5.72 2.79 -11.56
CA ILE A 15 6.22 3.27 -10.28
C ILE A 15 7.23 2.24 -9.75
N PRO A 16 8.49 2.64 -9.52
CA PRO A 16 9.47 1.78 -8.86
C PRO A 16 9.02 1.47 -7.43
N PRO A 17 8.96 0.19 -7.03
CA PRO A 17 8.61 -0.17 -5.64
C PRO A 17 9.65 0.30 -4.63
N GLY A 18 10.89 0.54 -5.10
CA GLY A 18 12.04 0.92 -4.27
C GLY A 18 12.43 -0.16 -3.26
N SER A 19 12.12 -1.42 -3.55
CA SER A 19 12.49 -2.62 -2.80
C SER A 19 12.74 -3.77 -3.77
N GLU A 20 13.64 -4.67 -3.40
CA GLU A 20 13.80 -5.99 -4.03
C GLU A 20 12.72 -6.99 -3.57
N SER A 21 12.02 -6.66 -2.47
CA SER A 21 10.95 -7.50 -1.93
C SER A 21 9.68 -7.44 -2.79
N SER A 22 8.99 -8.58 -2.92
CA SER A 22 7.76 -8.69 -3.70
C SER A 22 6.61 -7.89 -3.08
N VAL A 23 5.87 -7.18 -3.92
CA VAL A 23 4.58 -6.58 -3.57
C VAL A 23 3.55 -7.71 -3.47
N ARG A 24 2.85 -7.82 -2.33
CA ARG A 24 1.78 -8.80 -2.12
C ARG A 24 0.39 -8.21 -2.16
N VAL A 25 0.27 -6.93 -1.80
CA VAL A 25 -1.02 -6.25 -1.64
C VAL A 25 -0.95 -4.89 -2.28
N LEU A 26 -2.05 -4.48 -2.95
CA LEU A 26 -2.27 -3.14 -3.45
C LEU A 26 -3.63 -2.64 -3.00
N SER A 27 -3.70 -1.39 -2.56
CA SER A 27 -4.96 -0.72 -2.23
C SER A 27 -4.89 0.73 -2.71
N SER A 28 -5.88 1.17 -3.48
CA SER A 28 -5.94 2.55 -4.00
C SER A 28 -7.10 3.29 -3.36
N SER A 29 -6.92 4.58 -3.09
CA SER A 29 -8.00 5.47 -2.67
C SER A 29 -8.42 6.43 -3.80
N PRO A 30 -9.60 7.05 -3.69
CA PRO A 30 -10.08 8.03 -4.67
C PRO A 30 -9.27 9.33 -4.72
N ASN A 31 -8.47 9.63 -3.70
CA ASN A 31 -7.64 10.85 -3.60
C ASN A 31 -6.27 10.71 -4.29
N GLU A 32 -6.17 9.88 -5.31
CA GLU A 32 -4.92 9.62 -6.05
C GLU A 32 -3.75 9.03 -5.23
N THR A 33 -4.04 8.50 -4.04
CA THR A 33 -3.05 7.80 -3.22
C THR A 33 -3.21 6.28 -3.34
N MET A 34 -2.13 5.55 -3.15
CA MET A 34 -2.09 4.09 -3.19
C MET A 34 -1.15 3.54 -2.11
N ALA A 35 -1.55 2.43 -1.49
CA ALA A 35 -0.75 1.66 -0.55
C ALA A 35 -0.30 0.35 -1.20
N ALA A 36 0.95 -0.03 -0.97
CA ALA A 36 1.48 -1.34 -1.33
C ALA A 36 2.06 -2.05 -0.11
N GLY A 37 1.61 -3.28 0.14
CA GLY A 37 2.13 -4.16 1.19
C GLY A 37 3.18 -5.11 0.61
N PHE A 38 4.29 -5.27 1.32
CA PHE A 38 5.46 -6.03 0.85
C PHE A 38 5.70 -7.31 1.67
N SER A 39 6.46 -8.23 1.08
CA SER A 39 6.90 -9.46 1.76
C SER A 39 7.91 -9.23 2.89
N ASP A 40 8.56 -8.06 2.93
CA ASP A 40 9.47 -7.64 4.01
C ASP A 40 8.73 -7.07 5.23
N GLY A 41 7.39 -7.02 5.21
CA GLY A 41 6.57 -6.43 6.24
C GLY A 41 6.44 -4.91 6.18
N SER A 42 7.00 -4.27 5.15
CA SER A 42 6.77 -2.84 4.91
C SER A 42 5.43 -2.58 4.22
N ILE A 43 4.82 -1.45 4.56
CA ILE A 43 3.72 -0.86 3.80
C ILE A 43 4.21 0.48 3.27
N ARG A 44 4.02 0.74 1.98
CA ARG A 44 4.51 1.96 1.33
C ARG A 44 3.36 2.71 0.68
N LEU A 45 3.36 4.02 0.87
CA LEU A 45 2.39 4.92 0.27
C LEU A 45 2.97 5.60 -0.95
N PHE A 46 2.13 5.72 -1.97
CA PHE A 46 2.45 6.33 -3.24
C PHE A 46 1.39 7.36 -3.62
N ASP A 47 1.81 8.52 -4.10
CA ASP A 47 0.96 9.54 -4.69
C ASP A 47 1.10 9.47 -6.22
N LYS A 48 -0.01 9.19 -6.91
CA LYS A 48 -0.08 9.06 -8.38
C LYS A 48 0.09 10.39 -9.11
N ARG A 49 -0.05 11.52 -8.41
CA ARG A 49 0.11 12.88 -8.99
C ARG A 49 1.57 13.30 -9.09
N CYS A 50 2.43 12.66 -8.30
CA CYS A 50 3.86 12.95 -8.30
C CYS A 50 4.57 12.27 -9.49
N SER A 51 5.76 12.78 -9.83
CA SER A 51 6.63 12.12 -10.80
C SER A 51 7.04 10.74 -10.30
N LYS A 52 7.42 9.84 -11.22
CA LYS A 52 7.81 8.45 -10.90
C LYS A 52 8.88 8.34 -9.81
N GLN A 53 9.75 9.34 -9.70
CA GLN A 53 10.87 9.40 -8.75
C GLN A 53 10.41 9.82 -7.34
N SER A 54 9.40 10.70 -7.27
CA SER A 54 8.88 11.25 -6.02
C SER A 54 7.54 10.64 -5.61
N ALA A 55 7.04 9.66 -6.38
CA ALA A 55 5.74 9.03 -6.14
C ALA A 55 5.67 8.36 -4.77
N ARG A 56 6.77 7.81 -4.23
CA ARG A 56 6.77 7.20 -2.90
C ARG A 56 6.82 8.29 -1.82
N VAL A 57 5.69 8.50 -1.14
CA VAL A 57 5.54 9.55 -0.13
C VAL A 57 5.82 9.07 1.29
N MET A 58 5.61 7.78 1.59
CA MET A 58 5.85 7.23 2.93
C MET A 58 6.20 5.74 2.94
N THR A 59 6.87 5.29 3.99
CA THR A 59 7.20 3.89 4.22
C THR A 59 7.05 3.55 5.70
N TYR A 60 6.12 2.65 6.02
CA TYR A 60 5.90 2.06 7.33
C TYR A 60 6.61 0.72 7.42
N ARG A 61 7.34 0.46 8.51
CA ARG A 61 8.15 -0.76 8.72
C ARG A 61 7.89 -1.42 10.07
N GLU A 62 6.64 -1.39 10.51
CA GLU A 62 6.28 -1.86 11.84
C GLU A 62 6.08 -3.38 11.91
N HIS A 63 5.74 -4.01 10.78
CA HIS A 63 5.57 -5.45 10.73
C HIS A 63 6.90 -6.14 10.37
N GLN A 64 7.22 -7.21 11.09
CA GLN A 64 8.38 -8.07 10.82
C GLN A 64 8.01 -9.29 9.95
N ALA A 65 6.76 -9.38 9.51
CA ALA A 65 6.22 -10.48 8.73
C ALA A 65 5.52 -9.95 7.47
N PRO A 66 5.37 -10.77 6.41
CA PRO A 66 4.75 -10.35 5.16
C PRO A 66 3.36 -9.75 5.36
N ILE A 67 3.09 -8.65 4.66
CA ILE A 67 1.75 -8.06 4.63
C ILE A 67 0.83 -8.95 3.80
N LEU A 68 -0.29 -9.38 4.41
CA LEU A 68 -1.26 -10.28 3.77
C LEU A 68 -2.50 -9.53 3.27
N ALA A 69 -2.87 -8.45 3.93
CA ALA A 69 -3.98 -7.58 3.54
C ALA A 69 -3.68 -6.15 3.96
N ALA A 70 -4.20 -5.19 3.20
CA ALA A 70 -4.12 -3.77 3.49
C ALA A 70 -5.30 -3.03 2.84
N CYS A 71 -5.82 -2.00 3.52
CA CYS A 71 -6.89 -1.16 3.01
C CYS A 71 -6.52 0.31 3.19
N LEU A 72 -6.64 1.09 2.12
CA LEU A 72 -6.43 2.53 2.11
C LEU A 72 -7.78 3.25 2.02
N ARG A 73 -8.16 4.02 3.05
CA ARG A 73 -9.41 4.79 3.10
C ARG A 73 -9.15 6.18 3.66
N GLU A 74 -9.52 7.25 2.94
CA GLU A 74 -9.38 8.64 3.43
C GLU A 74 -7.96 8.98 3.97
N SER A 75 -6.91 8.38 3.39
CA SER A 75 -5.51 8.46 3.85
C SER A 75 -5.12 7.59 5.06
N LEU A 76 -6.02 6.75 5.57
CA LEU A 76 -5.77 5.71 6.57
C LEU A 76 -5.26 4.42 5.92
N VAL A 77 -4.13 3.88 6.38
CA VAL A 77 -3.58 2.59 5.90
C VAL A 77 -3.66 1.56 7.01
N SER A 78 -4.54 0.57 6.89
CA SER A 78 -4.52 -0.61 7.78
C SER A 78 -3.78 -1.77 7.11
N GLY A 79 -3.09 -2.61 7.90
CA GLY A 79 -2.37 -3.78 7.40
C GLY A 79 -2.22 -4.89 8.45
N TRP A 80 -2.21 -6.16 8.00
CA TRP A 80 -2.20 -7.32 8.90
C TRP A 80 -1.28 -8.45 8.39
N TYR A 81 -0.73 -9.24 9.31
CA TYR A 81 0.17 -10.38 9.00
C TYR A 81 -0.31 -11.75 9.52
N ARG A 82 -1.51 -11.84 10.14
CA ARG A 82 -2.16 -13.10 10.57
C ARG A 82 -3.63 -13.15 10.09
N ASN A 83 -4.21 -14.35 9.98
CA ASN A 83 -5.61 -14.60 9.56
C ASN A 83 -6.63 -14.17 10.64
N VAL A 84 -6.76 -12.87 10.89
CA VAL A 84 -7.80 -12.31 11.76
C VAL A 84 -8.65 -11.31 10.94
N PRO A 85 -10.00 -11.41 10.96
CA PRO A 85 -10.87 -10.52 10.20
C PRO A 85 -10.80 -9.07 10.71
N ILE A 86 -11.02 -8.13 9.78
CA ILE A 86 -10.98 -6.68 10.02
C ILE A 86 -12.21 -6.27 10.86
N PRO A 87 -12.06 -5.68 12.06
CA PRO A 87 -13.15 -4.99 12.72
C PRO A 87 -13.43 -3.65 12.01
N PHE A 88 -14.70 -3.39 11.70
CA PHE A 88 -15.18 -2.12 11.15
C PHE A 88 -15.21 -1.04 12.25
N GLU A 89 -14.06 -0.49 12.60
CA GLU A 89 -13.99 0.79 13.32
C GLU A 89 -12.80 1.57 12.76
N GLY A 90 -13.07 2.74 12.19
CA GLY A 90 -12.09 3.56 11.50
C GLY A 90 -11.09 4.16 12.49
N THR A 91 -10.07 3.41 12.85
CA THR A 91 -8.88 3.90 13.56
C THR A 91 -7.75 2.91 13.29
N LEU A 92 -6.52 3.39 13.13
CA LEU A 92 -5.32 2.55 13.09
C LEU A 92 -5.16 1.80 14.42
N THR A 93 -5.81 0.66 14.59
CA THR A 93 -5.52 -0.25 15.70
C THR A 93 -4.42 -1.20 15.26
N LEU A 94 -3.19 -0.77 15.50
CA LEU A 94 -2.06 -1.68 15.70
C LEU A 94 -2.32 -2.46 16.99
N THR A 95 -3.07 -3.56 16.92
CA THR A 95 -3.12 -4.49 18.05
C THR A 95 -1.84 -5.33 18.05
N LEU A 96 -0.77 -4.77 18.60
CA LEU A 96 0.34 -5.55 19.14
C LEU A 96 -0.18 -6.26 20.39
N LEU A 97 -0.61 -7.51 20.26
CA LEU A 97 -0.64 -8.41 21.43
C LEU A 97 0.65 -9.22 21.42
N SER A 98 1.56 -8.79 22.31
CA SER A 98 2.62 -9.61 22.88
C SER A 98 2.08 -10.89 23.50
#